data_AF-A0A653EUA7-F1
#
_entry.id   AF-A0A653EUA7-F1
#
_cell.length_a   1.000
_cell.length_b   1.000
_cell.length_c   1.000
_cell.angle_alpha   90.00
_cell.angle_beta   90.00
_cell.angle_gamma   90.00
#
_symmetry.space_group_name_H-M   'P 1'
#
loop_
_entity.id
_entity.type
_entity.pdbx_description
1 polymer ?
#
loop_
_entity_poly.entity_id
_entity_poly.type
_entity_poly.pdbx_seq_one_letter_code
_entity_poly.pdbx_strand_id
1 'polypeptide(L)'
;MSYRYTPTALSPRHPEVGMGFGGSVPRPPGGPIPLPHPPTHRDERRSRRGLVVAGVLAACVSVIVAGIVGVYVGSLTATKDQQAVQAAPASPTSVPPTADQVRAATVDLCTRFAAGYRAMPSPQNRGFDVVPTATYIADALRDNPIADPSIRNAITKSLEFLRDQAAALSREPSAGAIHIPQDWKAAPANTADQRSWDLCRAYEG
;
A
#
# COMPACT_ATOMS: atom_id res chain seq x y z
N MET A 1 -10.16 -6.96 29.32
CA MET A 1 -11.39 -7.06 28.51
C MET A 1 -11.01 -7.53 27.12
N SER A 2 -11.21 -8.82 26.82
CA SER A 2 -10.93 -9.39 25.49
C SER A 2 -12.13 -9.17 24.59
N TYR A 3 -12.03 -8.25 23.63
CA TYR A 3 -13.05 -8.12 22.60
C TYR A 3 -12.87 -9.25 21.59
N ARG A 4 -13.77 -10.25 21.67
CA ARG A 4 -14.03 -11.15 20.55
C ARG A 4 -14.55 -10.30 19.41
N TYR A 5 -13.84 -10.30 18.29
CA TYR A 5 -14.35 -9.73 17.04
C TYR A 5 -15.48 -10.65 16.57
N THR A 6 -16.72 -10.34 16.94
CA THR A 6 -17.91 -10.98 16.40
C THR A 6 -18.15 -10.36 15.03
N PRO A 7 -18.01 -11.08 13.90
CA PRO A 7 -18.45 -10.54 12.63
C PRO A 7 -19.98 -10.40 12.70
N THR A 8 -20.46 -9.17 12.74
CA THR A 8 -21.87 -8.88 12.55
C THR A 8 -22.23 -9.34 11.14
N ALA A 9 -22.99 -10.43 11.06
CA ALA A 9 -23.64 -10.87 9.84
C ALA A 9 -24.51 -9.73 9.29
N LEU A 10 -24.07 -9.14 8.19
CA LEU A 10 -24.94 -8.34 7.33
C LEU A 10 -25.91 -9.31 6.66
N SER A 11 -27.06 -9.49 7.30
CA SER A 11 -28.22 -10.17 6.70
C SER A 11 -28.93 -9.20 5.75
N PRO A 12 -29.37 -9.65 4.57
CA PRO A 12 -29.91 -8.81 3.52
C PRO A 12 -31.36 -8.42 3.84
N ARG A 13 -31.71 -7.14 3.63
CA ARG A 13 -33.10 -6.70 3.51
C ARG A 13 -33.33 -6.16 2.10
N HIS A 14 -33.83 -7.03 1.23
CA HIS A 14 -34.64 -6.62 0.09
C HIS A 14 -36.10 -6.49 0.55
N PRO A 15 -36.82 -5.43 0.19
CA PRO A 15 -38.25 -5.49 -0.02
C PRO A 15 -38.50 -5.71 -1.53
N GLU A 16 -38.77 -6.95 -1.94
CA GLU A 16 -39.39 -7.20 -3.24
C GLU A 16 -40.90 -7.03 -3.10
N VAL A 17 -41.41 -6.01 -3.79
CA VAL A 17 -42.82 -5.74 -4.02
C VAL A 17 -43.33 -6.80 -4.99
N GLY A 18 -44.33 -7.57 -4.55
CA GLY A 18 -45.08 -8.46 -5.42
C GLY A 18 -46.00 -7.68 -6.36
N MET A 19 -45.88 -7.93 -7.66
CA MET A 19 -46.98 -7.81 -8.61
C MET A 19 -46.95 -9.04 -9.52
N GLY A 20 -47.96 -9.90 -9.35
CA GLY A 20 -48.22 -10.98 -10.27
C GLY A 20 -48.86 -10.47 -11.56
N PHE A 21 -48.42 -11.02 -12.69
CA PHE A 21 -49.24 -11.14 -13.88
C PHE A 21 -48.93 -12.48 -14.53
N GLY A 22 -49.95 -13.35 -14.55
CA GLY A 22 -49.96 -14.56 -15.34
C GLY A 22 -49.99 -14.23 -16.83
N GLY A 23 -49.28 -15.03 -17.61
CA GLY A 23 -49.25 -14.93 -19.07
C GLY A 23 -48.37 -16.04 -19.64
N SER A 24 -48.96 -17.22 -19.84
CA SER A 24 -48.38 -18.30 -20.63
C SER A 24 -48.15 -17.83 -22.06
N VAL A 25 -46.89 -17.88 -22.53
CA VAL A 25 -46.53 -17.65 -23.94
C VAL A 25 -46.02 -18.95 -24.57
N PRO A 26 -46.40 -19.32 -25.80
CA PRO A 26 -46.10 -20.62 -26.39
C PRO A 26 -44.64 -20.71 -26.87
N ARG A 27 -44.07 -21.92 -26.77
CA ARG A 27 -42.73 -22.28 -27.29
C ARG A 27 -42.81 -22.61 -28.79
N PRO A 28 -42.03 -21.96 -29.68
CA PRO A 28 -41.84 -22.42 -31.05
C PRO A 28 -40.68 -23.45 -31.17
N PRO A 29 -40.72 -24.37 -32.14
CA PRO A 29 -39.74 -25.45 -32.29
C PRO A 29 -38.53 -25.05 -33.16
N GLY A 30 -37.34 -25.50 -32.74
CA GLY A 30 -36.18 -25.93 -33.54
C GLY A 30 -35.70 -25.11 -34.75
N GLY A 31 -34.49 -24.53 -34.62
CA GLY A 31 -33.63 -24.16 -35.75
C GLY A 31 -32.18 -23.91 -35.30
N PRO A 32 -31.14 -24.39 -36.02
CA PRO A 32 -29.73 -24.21 -35.65
C PRO A 32 -29.21 -22.80 -35.99
N ILE A 33 -28.39 -22.24 -35.09
CA ILE A 33 -27.75 -20.92 -35.23
C ILE A 33 -26.37 -21.09 -35.89
N PRO A 34 -26.03 -20.37 -36.99
CA PRO A 34 -24.69 -20.36 -37.59
C PRO A 34 -23.70 -19.47 -36.82
N LEU A 35 -22.47 -19.95 -36.60
CA LEU A 35 -21.35 -19.19 -36.02
C LEU A 35 -20.52 -18.47 -37.13
N PRO A 36 -20.18 -17.17 -36.97
CA PRO A 36 -19.26 -16.47 -37.87
C PRO A 36 -17.78 -16.83 -37.60
N HIS A 37 -17.01 -17.07 -38.67
CA HIS A 37 -15.56 -17.29 -38.62
C HIS A 37 -14.79 -15.95 -38.53
N PRO A 38 -13.66 -15.87 -37.80
CA PRO A 38 -12.79 -14.70 -37.83
C PRO A 38 -11.82 -14.71 -39.03
N PRO A 39 -11.57 -13.57 -39.69
CA PRO A 39 -10.56 -13.47 -40.74
C PRO A 39 -9.14 -13.33 -40.16
N THR A 40 -8.21 -14.05 -40.78
CA THR A 40 -6.76 -13.94 -40.61
C THR A 40 -6.23 -12.72 -41.35
N HIS A 41 -5.46 -11.84 -40.68
CA HIS A 41 -4.61 -10.87 -41.38
C HIS A 41 -3.14 -11.07 -40.98
N ARG A 42 -2.32 -11.20 -42.02
CA ARG A 42 -0.88 -11.43 -42.02
C ARG A 42 -0.20 -10.18 -42.58
N ASP A 43 0.90 -9.80 -41.92
CA ASP A 43 2.07 -9.00 -42.32
C ASP A 43 1.91 -7.80 -43.28
N GLU A 44 2.42 -6.63 -42.86
CA GLU A 44 3.39 -5.89 -43.69
C GLU A 44 4.22 -4.86 -42.90
N ARG A 45 5.55 -4.93 -43.09
CA ARG A 45 6.53 -3.91 -42.67
C ARG A 45 6.71 -2.88 -43.80
N ARG A 46 7.12 -1.67 -43.40
CA ARG A 46 8.03 -0.71 -44.10
C ARG A 46 7.36 0.52 -44.74
N SER A 47 7.67 1.73 -44.23
CA SER A 47 8.56 2.70 -44.88
C SER A 47 8.50 4.12 -44.27
N ARG A 48 9.69 4.61 -43.88
CA ARG A 48 10.28 5.96 -43.85
C ARG A 48 9.43 7.26 -43.82
N ARG A 49 9.82 8.08 -42.83
CA ARG A 49 10.20 9.52 -42.84
C ARG A 49 9.15 10.58 -43.27
N GLY A 50 8.79 11.42 -42.31
CA GLY A 50 8.29 12.79 -42.51
C GLY A 50 8.44 13.58 -41.20
N LEU A 51 8.93 14.81 -41.29
CA LEU A 51 9.65 15.56 -40.26
C LEU A 51 8.80 16.76 -39.76
N VAL A 52 8.69 16.92 -38.44
CA VAL A 52 8.75 18.17 -37.62
C VAL A 52 7.58 19.18 -37.56
N VAL A 53 7.51 19.80 -36.36
CA VAL A 53 6.80 21.01 -35.86
C VAL A 53 5.39 20.77 -35.30
N ALA A 54 4.95 21.29 -34.14
CA ALA A 54 5.53 21.75 -32.87
C ALA A 54 4.29 22.03 -31.98
N GLY A 55 4.42 21.88 -30.66
CA GLY A 55 3.35 22.22 -29.72
C GLY A 55 3.87 22.14 -28.29
N VAL A 56 4.47 23.23 -27.85
CA VAL A 56 4.99 23.50 -26.50
C VAL A 56 3.90 23.39 -25.44
N LEU A 57 4.31 23.03 -24.21
CA LEU A 57 3.72 23.28 -22.87
C LEU A 57 3.65 21.95 -22.09
N ALA A 58 4.16 21.78 -20.87
CA ALA A 58 4.94 22.63 -20.00
C ALA A 58 5.47 21.75 -18.84
N ALA A 59 6.68 22.08 -18.41
CA ALA A 59 7.10 22.16 -17.01
C ALA A 59 7.27 20.87 -16.16
N CYS A 60 8.51 20.77 -15.66
CA CYS A 60 8.90 20.22 -14.36
C CYS A 60 9.12 18.71 -14.22
N VAL A 61 10.28 18.24 -14.69
CA VAL A 61 11.01 17.18 -13.98
C VAL A 61 12.49 17.54 -13.93
N SER A 62 12.89 18.22 -12.86
CA SER A 62 14.28 18.33 -12.41
C SER A 62 14.39 17.44 -11.15
N VAL A 63 15.09 16.29 -11.21
CA VAL A 63 16.53 16.14 -10.83
C VAL A 63 16.60 16.17 -9.28
N ILE A 64 16.98 15.15 -8.49
CA ILE A 64 18.02 14.11 -8.57
C ILE A 64 17.72 13.00 -7.53
N VAL A 65 17.99 11.75 -7.90
CA VAL A 65 18.27 10.63 -6.99
C VAL A 65 19.74 10.70 -6.59
N ALA A 66 20.06 10.93 -5.32
CA ALA A 66 21.35 10.55 -4.70
C ALA A 66 21.32 10.80 -3.19
N GLY A 67 21.59 9.77 -2.38
CA GLY A 67 21.81 9.94 -0.94
C GLY A 67 21.61 8.68 -0.10
N ILE A 68 22.24 7.57 -0.49
CA ILE A 68 22.44 6.38 0.35
C ILE A 68 23.64 6.64 1.28
N VAL A 69 23.47 6.34 2.58
CA VAL A 69 24.51 6.02 3.60
C VAL A 69 25.41 7.15 4.13
N GLY A 70 25.49 7.24 5.46
CA GLY A 70 26.48 8.03 6.22
C GLY A 70 26.08 8.15 7.70
N VAL A 71 26.16 7.06 8.48
CA VAL A 71 27.28 6.72 9.39
C VAL A 71 27.31 7.57 10.68
N TYR A 72 26.98 6.90 11.78
CA TYR A 72 27.39 7.22 13.15
C TYR A 72 28.91 7.41 13.22
N VAL A 73 29.39 8.56 13.72
CA VAL A 73 30.57 8.61 14.60
C VAL A 73 30.50 9.89 15.45
N GLY A 74 30.53 9.73 16.78
CA GLY A 74 30.95 10.77 17.69
C GLY A 74 32.23 10.35 18.40
N SER A 75 33.31 11.12 18.18
CA SER A 75 34.31 11.55 19.18
C SER A 75 35.19 10.47 19.85
N LEU A 76 36.52 10.56 19.97
CA LEU A 76 37.53 11.62 19.88
C LEU A 76 38.92 10.94 19.81
N THR A 77 39.86 11.47 19.03
CA THR A 77 41.20 11.91 19.50
C THR A 77 42.02 12.44 18.32
N ALA A 78 42.83 13.44 18.64
CA ALA A 78 43.47 14.40 17.76
C ALA A 78 44.67 13.85 16.95
N THR A 79 44.92 14.43 15.77
CA THR A 79 46.21 15.08 15.43
C THR A 79 46.12 15.83 14.09
N LYS A 80 46.95 16.87 13.97
CA LYS A 80 47.05 17.83 12.88
C LYS A 80 47.26 17.17 11.52
N ASP A 81 46.43 17.52 10.54
CA ASP A 81 46.90 17.84 9.19
C ASP A 81 45.95 18.84 8.52
N GLN A 82 46.54 19.85 7.88
CA GLN A 82 45.83 20.87 7.13
C GLN A 82 45.19 20.25 5.89
N GLN A 83 43.91 19.92 5.98
CA GLN A 83 43.05 19.84 4.81
C GLN A 83 42.20 21.10 4.79
N ALA A 84 42.42 21.95 3.79
CA ALA A 84 41.50 23.02 3.44
C ALA A 84 40.14 22.36 3.17
N VAL A 85 39.27 22.41 4.18
CA VAL A 85 37.87 21.97 4.05
C VAL A 85 37.22 22.98 3.13
N GLN A 86 37.10 22.61 1.86
CA GLN A 86 36.23 23.28 0.93
C GLN A 86 34.83 23.23 1.54
N ALA A 87 34.34 24.39 2.00
CA ALA A 87 33.05 24.51 2.65
C ALA A 87 32.01 23.89 1.72
N ALA A 88 31.39 22.79 2.17
CA ALA A 88 30.25 22.22 1.46
C ALA A 88 29.21 23.34 1.32
N PRO A 89 28.60 23.51 0.13
CA PRO A 89 27.53 24.49 -0.03
C PRO A 89 26.47 24.19 1.03
N ALA A 90 26.06 25.25 1.75
CA ALA A 90 25.05 25.15 2.79
C ALA A 90 23.87 24.35 2.26
N SER A 91 23.56 23.22 2.91
CA SER A 91 22.37 22.45 2.60
C SER A 91 21.18 23.40 2.62
N PRO A 92 20.30 23.37 1.60
CA PRO A 92 19.13 24.23 1.61
C PRO A 92 18.34 23.93 2.89
N THR A 93 18.12 24.97 3.70
CA THR A 93 17.29 24.88 4.90
C THR A 93 15.90 24.42 4.48
N SER A 94 15.55 23.15 4.74
CA SER A 94 14.21 22.66 4.45
C SER A 94 13.23 23.37 5.37
N VAL A 95 12.24 24.05 4.79
CA VAL A 95 11.15 24.65 5.56
C VAL A 95 10.44 23.53 6.33
N PRO A 96 10.25 23.65 7.66
CA PRO A 96 9.53 22.64 8.42
C PRO A 96 8.08 22.52 7.93
N PRO A 97 7.49 21.32 7.94
CA PRO A 97 6.12 21.12 7.48
C PRO A 97 5.13 21.92 8.35
N THR A 98 4.08 22.44 7.72
CA THR A 98 3.00 23.13 8.43
C THR A 98 2.10 22.14 9.16
N ALA A 99 1.34 22.62 10.16
CA ALA A 99 0.38 21.79 10.88
C ALA A 99 -0.66 21.16 9.94
N ASP A 100 -1.14 21.91 8.93
CA ASP A 100 -2.10 21.41 7.94
C ASP A 100 -1.49 20.32 7.05
N GLN A 101 -0.20 20.41 6.70
CA GLN A 101 0.51 19.38 5.94
C GLN A 101 0.64 18.09 6.75
N VAL A 102 1.01 18.20 8.03
CA VAL A 102 1.06 17.05 8.95
C VAL A 102 -0.32 16.43 9.11
N ARG A 103 -1.37 17.24 9.29
CA ARG A 103 -2.75 16.78 9.39
C ARG A 103 -3.19 16.02 8.15
N ALA A 104 -2.99 16.59 6.96
CA ALA A 104 -3.37 15.95 5.70
C ALA A 104 -2.66 14.61 5.52
N ALA A 105 -1.35 14.55 5.76
CA ALA A 105 -0.57 13.31 5.67
C ALA A 105 -1.01 12.26 6.70
N THR A 106 -1.37 12.69 7.92
CA THR A 106 -1.85 11.80 8.97
C THR A 106 -3.20 11.20 8.62
N VAL A 107 -4.13 12.02 8.10
CA VAL A 107 -5.45 11.56 7.64
C VAL A 107 -5.31 10.57 6.48
N ASP A 108 -4.46 10.84 5.50
CA ASP A 108 -4.22 9.91 4.39
C ASP A 108 -3.65 8.57 4.89
N LEU A 109 -2.62 8.62 5.76
CA LEU A 109 -2.02 7.43 6.34
C LEU A 109 -3.05 6.57 7.10
N CYS A 110 -3.84 7.18 7.99
CA CYS A 110 -4.86 6.47 8.75
C CYS A 110 -5.98 5.91 7.84
N THR A 111 -6.37 6.64 6.79
CA THR A 111 -7.38 6.21 5.84
C THR A 111 -6.91 4.99 5.05
N ARG A 112 -5.66 5.01 4.55
CA ARG A 112 -5.09 3.88 3.81
C ARG A 112 -4.80 2.69 4.73
N PHE A 113 -4.37 2.92 5.97
CA PHE A 113 -4.29 1.85 6.98
C PHE A 113 -5.64 1.15 7.16
N ALA A 114 -6.72 1.91 7.35
CA ALA A 114 -8.06 1.36 7.52
C ALA A 114 -8.55 0.59 6.28
N ALA A 115 -8.33 1.15 5.08
CA ALA A 115 -8.69 0.48 3.83
C ALA A 115 -7.92 -0.83 3.63
N GLY A 116 -6.62 -0.84 3.92
CA GLY A 116 -5.78 -2.05 3.83
C GLY A 116 -6.30 -3.18 4.71
N TYR A 117 -6.63 -2.90 5.96
CA TYR A 117 -7.20 -3.88 6.89
C TYR A 117 -8.59 -4.36 6.46
N ARG A 118 -9.43 -3.48 5.92
CA ARG A 118 -10.76 -3.85 5.41
C ARG A 118 -10.70 -4.75 4.18
N ALA A 119 -9.65 -4.62 3.36
CA ALA A 119 -9.43 -5.46 2.18
C ALA A 119 -8.85 -6.84 2.52
N MET A 120 -8.33 -7.04 3.74
CA MET A 120 -7.73 -8.31 4.12
C MET A 120 -8.81 -9.38 4.35
N PRO A 121 -8.75 -10.54 3.67
CA PRO A 121 -9.70 -11.62 3.89
C PRO A 121 -9.55 -12.18 5.32
N SER A 122 -10.63 -12.72 5.88
CA SER A 122 -10.62 -13.40 7.19
C SER A 122 -11.38 -14.72 7.08
N PRO A 123 -10.81 -15.85 7.54
CA PRO A 123 -9.48 -15.99 8.16
C PRO A 123 -8.33 -15.92 7.13
N GLN A 124 -7.13 -15.52 7.58
CA GLN A 124 -5.90 -15.62 6.77
C GLN A 124 -5.29 -17.01 6.94
N ASN A 125 -5.09 -17.72 5.83
CA ASN A 125 -4.57 -19.09 5.83
C ASN A 125 -3.24 -19.22 5.07
N ARG A 126 -2.89 -18.23 4.25
CA ARG A 126 -1.70 -18.21 3.40
C ARG A 126 -1.05 -16.84 3.43
N GLY A 127 0.26 -16.76 3.16
CA GLY A 127 0.96 -15.48 3.06
C GLY A 127 0.31 -14.53 2.04
N PHE A 128 -0.25 -15.07 0.94
CA PHE A 128 -0.97 -14.30 -0.08
C PHE A 128 -2.21 -13.56 0.45
N ASP A 129 -2.79 -14.02 1.55
CA ASP A 129 -3.93 -13.36 2.19
C ASP A 129 -3.51 -12.08 2.93
N VAL A 130 -2.21 -11.93 3.24
CA VAL A 130 -1.66 -10.86 4.08
C VAL A 130 -0.78 -9.89 3.29
N VAL A 131 0.02 -10.40 2.35
CA VAL A 131 1.02 -9.62 1.59
C VAL A 131 0.41 -8.40 0.86
N PRO A 132 -0.77 -8.49 0.21
CA PRO A 132 -1.36 -7.32 -0.44
C PRO A 132 -1.64 -6.18 0.54
N THR A 133 -2.22 -6.47 1.71
CA THR A 133 -2.46 -5.46 2.75
C THR A 133 -1.16 -4.90 3.31
N ALA A 134 -0.17 -5.76 3.61
CA ALA A 134 1.13 -5.32 4.12
C ALA A 134 1.84 -4.38 3.14
N THR A 135 1.78 -4.69 1.84
CA THR A 135 2.37 -3.85 0.79
C THR A 135 1.65 -2.51 0.68
N TYR A 136 0.32 -2.52 0.68
CA TYR A 136 -0.49 -1.30 0.63
C TYR A 136 -0.22 -0.35 1.82
N ILE A 137 -0.08 -0.91 3.03
CA ILE A 137 0.25 -0.12 4.24
C ILE A 137 1.70 0.39 4.19
N ALA A 138 2.64 -0.41 3.66
CA ALA A 138 4.02 0.03 3.47
C ALA A 138 4.12 1.23 2.51
N ASP A 139 3.34 1.22 1.44
CA ASP A 139 3.25 2.34 0.51
C ASP A 139 2.63 3.57 1.17
N ALA A 140 1.55 3.41 1.94
CA ALA A 140 0.97 4.51 2.72
C ALA A 140 1.96 5.16 3.70
N LEU A 141 2.79 4.37 4.39
CA LEU A 141 3.85 4.88 5.26
C LEU A 141 4.95 5.60 4.48
N ARG A 142 5.29 5.12 3.28
CA ARG A 142 6.28 5.76 2.39
C ARG A 142 5.77 7.11 1.90
N ASP A 143 4.52 7.17 1.48
CA ASP A 143 3.91 8.33 0.85
C ASP A 143 3.60 9.47 1.84
N ASN A 144 3.54 9.17 3.14
CA ASN A 144 3.15 10.14 4.18
C ASN A 144 4.28 10.46 5.19
N PRO A 145 5.52 10.76 4.78
CA PRO A 145 6.70 10.81 5.66
C PRO A 145 6.57 11.82 6.81
N ILE A 146 5.74 12.84 6.65
CA ILE A 146 5.50 13.93 7.60
C ILE A 146 4.26 13.73 8.49
N ALA A 147 3.54 12.61 8.35
CA ALA A 147 2.41 12.29 9.24
C ALA A 147 2.85 12.24 10.71
N ASP A 148 1.88 12.35 11.62
CA ASP A 148 2.11 12.34 13.07
C ASP A 148 3.06 11.19 13.47
N PRO A 149 4.18 11.47 14.14
CA PRO A 149 5.19 10.47 14.46
C PRO A 149 4.66 9.32 15.32
N SER A 150 3.71 9.59 16.23
CA SER A 150 3.17 8.57 17.12
C SER A 150 2.29 7.56 16.36
N ILE A 151 1.47 8.07 15.43
CA ILE A 151 0.65 7.26 14.52
C ILE A 151 1.53 6.49 13.54
N ARG A 152 2.52 7.15 12.90
CA ARG A 152 3.48 6.49 12.01
C ARG A 152 4.18 5.33 12.69
N ASN A 153 4.65 5.52 13.92
CA ASN A 153 5.34 4.49 14.69
C ASN A 153 4.41 3.31 15.04
N ALA A 154 3.16 3.58 15.43
CA ALA A 154 2.20 2.52 15.71
C ALA A 154 1.87 1.69 14.47
N ILE A 155 1.58 2.35 13.34
CA ILE A 155 1.28 1.67 12.07
C ILE A 155 2.52 0.92 11.55
N THR A 156 3.72 1.47 11.72
CA THR A 156 4.97 0.77 11.40
C THR A 156 5.07 -0.53 12.20
N LYS A 157 4.75 -0.49 13.50
CA LYS A 157 4.80 -1.69 14.34
C LYS A 157 3.74 -2.74 13.95
N SER A 158 2.54 -2.29 13.61
CA SER A 158 1.49 -3.15 13.05
C SER A 158 1.95 -3.81 11.72
N LEU A 159 2.56 -3.03 10.83
CA LEU A 159 3.12 -3.53 9.57
C LEU A 159 4.24 -4.57 9.76
N GLU A 160 5.11 -4.40 10.76
CA GLU A 160 6.10 -5.43 11.12
C GLU A 160 5.41 -6.76 11.44
N PHE A 161 4.38 -6.74 12.28
CA PHE A 161 3.63 -7.95 12.62
C PHE A 161 2.88 -8.58 11.44
N LEU A 162 2.37 -7.76 10.51
CA LEU A 162 1.77 -8.26 9.27
C LEU A 162 2.80 -8.96 8.38
N ARG A 163 4.02 -8.42 8.28
CA ARG A 163 5.11 -9.06 7.52
C ARG A 163 5.54 -10.37 8.18
N ASP A 164 5.64 -10.38 9.50
CA ASP A 164 5.94 -11.60 10.26
C ASP A 164 4.85 -12.66 10.09
N GLN A 165 3.57 -12.25 10.08
CA GLN A 165 2.45 -13.15 9.81
C GLN A 165 2.55 -13.73 8.40
N ALA A 166 2.82 -12.90 7.39
CA ALA A 166 3.00 -13.35 6.01
C ALA A 166 4.16 -14.35 5.88
N ALA A 167 5.28 -14.08 6.56
CA ALA A 167 6.44 -14.97 6.60
C ALA A 167 6.09 -16.31 7.26
N ALA A 168 5.43 -16.30 8.42
CA ALA A 168 4.99 -17.51 9.11
C ALA A 168 4.00 -18.34 8.26
N LEU A 169 3.12 -17.68 7.50
CA LEU A 169 2.15 -18.34 6.62
C LEU A 169 2.74 -18.77 5.25
N SER A 170 3.98 -18.38 4.92
CA SER A 170 4.61 -18.70 3.64
C SER A 170 5.03 -20.17 3.52
N ARG A 171 5.32 -20.81 4.66
CA ARG A 171 5.92 -22.16 4.76
C ARG A 171 7.30 -22.29 4.12
N GLU A 172 7.97 -21.18 3.86
CA GLU A 172 9.37 -21.19 3.45
C GLU A 172 10.25 -21.70 4.61
N PRO A 173 11.23 -22.57 4.36
CA PRO A 173 12.21 -22.92 5.38
C PRO A 173 13.12 -21.72 5.71
N SER A 174 13.45 -21.55 7.00
CA SER A 174 14.51 -20.64 7.41
C SER A 174 15.86 -21.15 6.89
N ALA A 175 16.56 -20.35 6.07
CA ALA A 175 17.86 -20.69 5.51
C ALA A 175 18.67 -19.44 5.14
N GLY A 176 19.95 -19.40 5.53
CA GLY A 176 20.81 -18.24 5.29
C GLY A 176 20.25 -16.96 5.92
N ALA A 177 20.01 -15.93 5.11
CA ALA A 177 19.40 -14.66 5.53
C ALA A 177 17.85 -14.69 5.54
N ILE A 178 17.22 -15.81 5.14
CA ILE A 178 15.77 -16.00 5.23
C ILE A 178 15.45 -16.41 6.66
N HIS A 179 14.85 -15.50 7.42
CA HIS A 179 14.43 -15.73 8.80
C HIS A 179 12.91 -15.76 8.87
N ILE A 180 12.34 -16.93 9.17
CA ILE A 180 10.90 -17.08 9.41
C ILE A 180 10.61 -17.09 10.92
N PRO A 181 9.72 -16.22 11.42
CA PRO A 181 9.31 -16.23 12.81
C PRO A 181 8.73 -17.59 13.23
N GLN A 182 9.42 -18.30 14.12
CA GLN A 182 8.99 -19.63 14.58
C GLN A 182 7.80 -19.56 15.55
N ASP A 183 7.71 -18.48 16.32
CA ASP A 183 6.74 -18.31 17.40
C ASP A 183 5.77 -17.16 17.13
N TRP A 184 5.39 -16.93 15.87
CA TRP A 184 4.40 -15.90 15.57
C TRP A 184 3.10 -16.16 16.35
N LYS A 185 2.61 -15.12 17.04
CA LYS A 185 1.35 -15.15 17.79
C LYS A 185 0.47 -13.97 17.38
N ALA A 186 -0.83 -14.22 17.25
CA ALA A 186 -1.81 -13.19 16.93
C ALA A 186 -1.98 -12.15 18.05
N ALA A 187 -1.81 -12.51 19.32
CA ALA A 187 -2.05 -11.60 20.44
C ALA A 187 -1.21 -10.30 20.42
N PRO A 188 0.13 -10.34 20.25
CA PRO A 188 0.93 -9.12 20.13
C PRO A 188 0.61 -8.32 18.86
N ALA A 189 0.32 -8.99 17.74
CA ALA A 189 -0.12 -8.34 16.51
C ALA A 189 -1.43 -7.55 16.73
N ASN A 190 -2.44 -8.19 17.32
CA ASN A 190 -3.73 -7.56 17.63
C ASN A 190 -3.57 -6.35 18.56
N THR A 191 -2.59 -6.38 19.48
CA THR A 191 -2.31 -5.25 20.37
C THR A 191 -1.69 -4.07 19.61
N ALA A 192 -0.76 -4.35 18.69
CA ALA A 192 -0.18 -3.31 17.82
C ALA A 192 -1.23 -2.69 16.89
N ASP A 193 -2.10 -3.53 16.33
CA ASP A 193 -3.21 -3.10 15.48
C ASP A 193 -4.18 -2.23 16.25
N GLN A 194 -4.60 -2.68 17.45
CA GLN A 194 -5.50 -1.92 18.30
C GLN A 194 -4.91 -0.54 18.65
N ARG A 195 -3.63 -0.47 19.00
CA ARG A 195 -2.95 0.81 19.25
C ARG A 195 -3.00 1.73 18.04
N SER A 196 -2.78 1.20 16.83
CA SER A 196 -2.85 1.97 15.59
C SER A 196 -4.26 2.51 15.35
N TRP A 197 -5.29 1.67 15.56
CA TRP A 197 -6.68 2.08 15.48
C TRP A 197 -7.07 3.14 16.50
N ASP A 198 -6.62 3.00 17.75
CA ASP A 198 -6.96 3.93 18.82
C ASP A 198 -6.38 5.32 18.54
N LEU A 199 -5.11 5.38 18.12
CA LEU A 199 -4.47 6.64 17.74
C LEU A 199 -5.13 7.28 16.51
N CYS A 200 -5.43 6.49 15.47
CA CYS A 200 -6.11 7.02 14.28
C CYS A 200 -7.53 7.52 14.57
N ARG A 201 -8.27 6.88 15.48
CA ARG A 201 -9.63 7.33 15.87
C ARG A 201 -9.62 8.56 16.77
N ALA A 202 -8.62 8.66 17.65
CA ALA A 202 -8.47 9.78 18.57
C ALA A 202 -7.82 11.02 17.94
N TYR A 203 -7.43 10.96 16.67
CA TYR A 203 -6.73 12.05 16.01
C TYR A 203 -7.69 13.22 15.69
N GLU A 204 -7.57 14.30 16.45
CA GLU A 204 -8.30 15.57 16.22
C GLU A 204 -7.49 16.59 15.40
N GLY A 205 -6.20 16.29 15.20
CA GLY A 205 -5.19 17.03 14.43
C GLY A 205 -4.78 18.39 14.99
#